data_AF-A0A3B3CG05-F1
#
_entry.id   AF-A0A3B3CG05-F1
#
_cell.length_a   1.000
_cell.length_b   1.000
_cell.length_c   1.000
_cell.angle_alpha   90.00
_cell.angle_beta   90.00
_cell.angle_gamma   90.00
#
_symmetry.space_group_name_H-M   'P 1'
#
loop_
_entity.id
_entity.type
_entity.pdbx_description
1 polymer ?
#
loop_
_entity_poly.entity_id
_entity_poly.type
_entity_poly.pdbx_seq_one_letter_code
_entity_poly.pdbx_strand_id
1 'polypeptide(L)'
;MLFDLAMDRPVATTWMHEWRPEKQKQEHFFEIQPYFFHPAEQMKPPRACEDYWSEFRHCKSFMNRFHQYYAYGSVPSCHQWKEDYNNCREWKKSRSTETQEALQRSERKRVAEQKNFDPVWELRCEPPKDWHLPLNQDNTQDS
;
A
#
# COMPACT_ATOMS: atom_id res chain seq x y z
N MET A 1 -7.16 7.05 -65.14
CA MET A 1 -7.83 6.58 -63.91
C MET A 1 -7.11 5.34 -63.43
N LEU A 2 -7.08 5.17 -62.11
CA LEU A 2 -6.50 4.08 -61.32
C LEU A 2 -5.03 4.26 -60.93
N PHE A 3 -4.88 4.98 -59.82
CA PHE A 3 -3.97 4.63 -58.74
C PHE A 3 -4.20 3.16 -58.34
N ASP A 4 -3.13 2.39 -58.13
CA ASP A 4 -2.80 1.84 -56.80
C ASP A 4 -1.66 0.82 -56.93
N LEU A 5 -0.52 1.21 -56.36
CA LEU A 5 0.62 0.35 -56.07
C LEU A 5 0.20 -0.62 -54.95
N ALA A 6 0.21 -1.91 -55.25
CA ALA A 6 0.16 -2.95 -54.23
C ALA A 6 1.42 -2.85 -53.34
N MET A 7 1.25 -2.32 -52.14
CA MET A 7 2.21 -2.49 -51.06
C MET A 7 1.93 -3.83 -50.37
N ASP A 8 2.78 -4.81 -50.64
CA ASP A 8 2.93 -5.99 -49.79
C ASP A 8 3.27 -5.51 -48.36
N ARG A 9 2.34 -5.72 -47.43
CA ARG A 9 2.59 -5.53 -45.99
C ARG A 9 3.20 -6.82 -45.45
N PRO A 10 4.44 -6.80 -44.92
CA PRO A 10 4.91 -7.92 -44.11
C PRO A 10 4.08 -8.01 -42.83
N VAL A 11 3.49 -9.19 -42.62
CA VAL A 11 2.76 -9.57 -41.43
C VAL A 11 3.74 -9.60 -40.26
N ALA A 12 3.59 -8.66 -39.32
CA ALA A 12 4.37 -8.60 -38.09
C ALA A 12 3.89 -9.66 -37.08
N THR A 13 4.17 -10.94 -37.35
CA THR A 13 3.91 -12.07 -36.44
C THR A 13 5.16 -12.45 -35.66
N THR A 14 5.72 -11.52 -34.89
CA THR A 14 6.71 -11.81 -33.83
C THR A 14 6.69 -10.69 -32.79
N TRP A 15 5.57 -10.53 -32.06
CA TRP A 15 5.51 -9.63 -30.90
C TRP A 15 4.86 -10.34 -29.72
N MET A 16 5.41 -11.47 -29.28
CA MET A 16 5.05 -12.08 -27.99
C MET A 16 6.02 -13.17 -27.49
N HIS A 17 7.30 -13.07 -27.83
CA HIS A 17 8.33 -13.97 -27.30
C HIS A 17 9.58 -13.22 -26.84
N GLU A 18 9.41 -12.16 -26.05
CA GLU A 18 10.54 -11.67 -25.24
C GLU A 18 10.07 -10.85 -24.05
N TRP A 19 9.46 -11.52 -23.07
CA TRP A 19 9.49 -11.07 -21.68
C TRP A 19 10.10 -12.18 -20.85
N ARG A 20 11.43 -12.23 -20.88
CA ARG A 20 12.25 -12.93 -19.90
C ARG A 20 12.74 -11.87 -18.91
N PRO A 21 12.36 -11.89 -17.62
CA PRO A 21 13.11 -11.13 -16.64
C PRO A 21 14.42 -11.89 -16.39
N GLU A 22 15.45 -11.56 -17.18
CA GLU A 22 16.82 -11.95 -16.85
C GLU A 22 17.11 -11.37 -15.46
N LYS A 23 17.37 -12.25 -14.48
CA LYS A 23 17.85 -11.88 -13.16
C LYS A 23 19.20 -11.18 -13.31
N GLN A 24 19.20 -9.87 -13.49
CA GLN A 24 20.38 -9.05 -13.19
C GLN A 24 20.52 -8.98 -11.66
N LYS A 25 21.25 -9.95 -11.10
CA LYS A 25 22.04 -9.68 -9.90
C LYS A 25 23.12 -8.68 -10.30
N GLN A 26 22.79 -7.40 -10.23
CA GLN A 26 23.80 -6.36 -10.14
C GLN A 26 24.29 -6.35 -8.70
N GLU A 27 25.22 -7.25 -8.40
CA GLU A 27 26.17 -7.04 -7.31
C GLU A 27 27.16 -5.97 -7.77
N HIS A 28 26.68 -4.73 -7.83
CA HIS A 28 27.54 -3.57 -8.00
C HIS A 28 27.88 -3.04 -6.61
N PHE A 29 28.94 -3.62 -6.05
CA PHE A 29 30.07 -2.90 -5.49
C PHE A 29 29.83 -1.38 -5.33
N PHE A 30 29.33 -0.98 -4.16
CA PHE A 30 29.52 0.36 -3.64
C PHE A 30 30.38 0.26 -2.39
N GLU A 31 31.67 0.17 -2.65
CA GLU A 31 32.71 0.45 -1.67
C GLU A 31 32.72 1.97 -1.42
N ILE A 32 32.28 2.36 -0.21
CA ILE A 32 32.72 3.52 0.58
C ILE A 32 32.34 4.93 0.07
N GLN A 33 31.33 5.51 0.73
CA GLN A 33 31.37 6.89 1.26
C GLN A 33 30.89 6.87 2.73
N PRO A 34 31.77 7.02 3.74
CA PRO A 34 31.43 6.96 5.15
C PRO A 34 31.11 8.35 5.73
N TYR A 35 30.47 9.23 4.94
CA TYR A 35 30.15 10.61 5.33
C TYR A 35 28.74 11.03 4.92
N PHE A 36 27.76 10.15 5.09
CA PHE A 36 26.40 10.57 5.42
C PHE A 36 25.96 9.80 6.67
N PHE A 37 26.72 9.99 7.74
CA PHE A 37 26.15 9.92 9.08
C PHE A 37 25.09 11.03 9.13
N HIS A 38 23.85 10.71 8.79
CA HIS A 38 22.72 11.58 9.10
C HIS A 38 22.66 11.63 10.62
N PRO A 39 23.11 12.73 11.25
CA PRO A 39 23.18 12.79 12.69
C PRO A 39 21.75 12.82 13.18
N ALA A 40 21.34 11.77 13.91
CA ALA A 40 20.03 11.63 14.57
C ALA A 40 18.95 12.45 13.87
N GLU A 41 18.47 11.93 12.73
CA GLU A 41 17.44 12.53 11.89
C GLU A 41 16.48 13.32 12.77
N GLN A 42 16.51 14.65 12.62
CA GLN A 42 15.78 15.61 13.43
C GLN A 42 14.38 15.05 13.67
N MET A 43 14.17 14.57 14.89
CA MET A 43 13.31 13.43 15.14
C MET A 43 11.86 13.93 15.17
N LYS A 44 11.31 14.15 13.97
CA LYS A 44 9.99 14.73 13.73
C LYS A 44 8.92 13.65 13.84
N PRO A 45 7.72 13.99 14.32
CA PRO A 45 6.57 13.12 14.23
C PRO A 45 6.41 12.68 12.76
N PRO A 46 6.11 11.40 12.50
CA PRO A 46 6.03 10.88 11.14
C PRO A 46 4.90 11.51 10.31
N ARG A 47 3.95 12.21 10.97
CA ARG A 47 2.83 12.95 10.36
C ARG A 47 2.67 14.32 11.01
N ALA A 48 1.96 15.23 10.33
CA ALA A 48 1.62 16.51 10.92
C ALA A 48 0.60 16.32 12.06
N CYS A 49 0.60 17.20 13.06
CA CYS A 49 -0.39 17.12 14.15
C CYS A 49 -1.83 17.21 13.62
N GLU A 50 -2.02 17.96 12.55
CA GLU A 50 -3.29 18.17 11.86
C GLU A 50 -3.84 16.86 11.28
N ASP A 51 -2.96 15.95 10.84
CA ASP A 51 -3.34 14.62 10.33
C ASP A 51 -3.92 13.75 11.46
N TYR A 52 -3.28 13.74 12.64
CA TYR A 52 -3.82 13.01 13.80
C TYR A 52 -5.20 13.54 14.21
N TRP A 53 -5.41 14.85 14.08
CA TRP A 53 -6.69 15.46 14.38
C TRP A 53 -7.77 15.09 13.36
N SER A 54 -7.44 15.07 12.06
CA SER A 54 -8.37 14.60 11.04
C SER A 54 -8.72 13.13 11.23
N GLU A 55 -7.75 12.27 11.58
CA GLU A 55 -7.99 10.86 11.87
C GLU A 55 -8.89 10.67 13.10
N PHE A 56 -8.66 11.44 14.16
CA PHE A 56 -9.54 11.41 15.32
C PHE A 56 -10.99 11.79 14.96
N ARG A 57 -11.17 12.85 14.15
CA ARG A 57 -12.51 13.24 13.68
C ARG A 57 -13.13 12.18 12.77
N HIS A 58 -12.33 11.59 11.88
CA HIS A 58 -12.77 10.53 10.99
C HIS A 58 -13.19 9.28 11.78
N CYS A 59 -12.39 8.86 12.75
CA CYS A 59 -12.70 7.76 13.65
C CYS A 59 -14.06 7.95 14.34
N LYS A 60 -14.33 9.16 14.84
CA LYS A 60 -15.61 9.49 15.49
C LYS A 60 -16.78 9.71 14.53
N SER A 61 -16.53 9.82 13.23
CA SER A 61 -17.58 10.07 12.24
C SER A 61 -18.62 8.95 12.26
N PHE A 62 -19.89 9.31 12.22
CA PHE A 62 -21.00 8.35 12.27
C PHE A 62 -20.91 7.31 11.15
N MET A 63 -20.61 7.75 9.91
CA MET A 63 -20.47 6.87 8.76
C MET A 63 -19.30 5.88 8.92
N ASN A 64 -18.15 6.35 9.44
CA ASN A 64 -17.02 5.47 9.71
C ASN A 64 -17.38 4.43 10.79
N ARG A 65 -17.98 4.86 11.90
CA ARG A 65 -18.40 3.94 12.98
C ARG A 65 -19.41 2.90 12.49
N PHE A 66 -20.35 3.31 11.64
CA PHE A 66 -21.30 2.39 11.02
C PHE A 66 -20.59 1.36 10.13
N HIS A 67 -19.67 1.81 9.27
CA HIS A 67 -18.87 0.92 8.42
C HIS A 67 -18.06 -0.10 9.23
N GLN A 68 -17.38 0.36 10.28
CA GLN A 68 -16.57 -0.49 11.16
C GLN A 68 -17.44 -1.53 11.88
N TYR A 69 -18.60 -1.11 12.40
CA TYR A 69 -19.55 -2.02 13.03
C TYR A 69 -20.07 -3.07 12.05
N TYR A 70 -20.39 -2.68 10.81
CA TYR A 70 -20.89 -3.62 9.81
C TYR A 70 -19.80 -4.60 9.33
N ALA A 71 -18.58 -4.11 9.12
CA ALA A 71 -17.47 -4.93 8.62
C ALA A 71 -16.88 -5.87 9.68
N TYR A 72 -16.74 -5.40 10.93
CA TYR A 72 -16.00 -6.09 11.98
C TYR A 72 -16.83 -6.42 13.24
N GLY A 73 -18.12 -6.06 13.26
CA GLY A 73 -19.01 -6.32 14.40
C GLY A 73 -18.76 -5.46 15.64
N SER A 74 -17.79 -4.55 15.59
CA SER A 74 -17.40 -3.72 16.73
C SER A 74 -17.03 -2.31 16.29
N VAL A 75 -17.17 -1.35 17.21
CA VAL A 75 -16.77 0.04 16.99
C VAL A 75 -15.38 0.23 17.60
N PRO A 76 -14.37 0.67 16.83
CA PRO A 76 -13.03 0.86 17.34
C PRO A 76 -12.96 2.01 18.35
N SER A 77 -12.00 1.92 19.29
CA SER A 77 -11.72 3.01 20.23
C SER A 77 -10.95 4.14 19.52
N CYS A 78 -11.51 5.34 19.53
CA CYS A 78 -10.86 6.54 18.98
C CYS A 78 -9.89 7.21 19.98
N HIS A 79 -9.63 6.59 21.14
CA HIS A 79 -8.81 7.20 22.18
C HIS A 79 -7.35 7.41 21.73
N GLN A 80 -6.76 6.40 21.07
CA GLN A 80 -5.37 6.46 20.62
C GLN A 80 -5.11 7.67 19.71
N TRP A 81 -6.00 7.93 18.75
CA TRP A 81 -5.90 9.08 17.85
C TRP A 81 -5.92 10.43 18.58
N LYS A 82 -6.72 10.53 19.65
CA LYS A 82 -6.78 11.74 20.48
C LYS A 82 -5.49 11.91 21.30
N GLU A 83 -4.98 10.82 21.85
CA GLU A 83 -3.74 10.80 22.61
C GLU A 83 -2.55 11.17 21.73
N ASP A 84 -2.45 10.58 20.54
CA ASP A 84 -1.41 10.91 19.55
C ASP A 84 -1.46 12.39 19.14
N TYR A 85 -2.65 12.93 18.90
CA TYR A 85 -2.80 14.37 18.65
C TYR A 85 -2.27 15.23 19.82
N ASN A 86 -2.63 14.88 21.05
CA ASN A 86 -2.16 15.59 22.25
C ASN A 86 -0.64 15.49 22.40
N ASN A 87 -0.08 14.29 22.25
CA ASN A 87 1.35 14.05 22.32
C ASN A 87 2.10 14.83 21.24
N CYS A 88 1.56 14.91 20.03
CA CYS A 88 2.12 15.73 18.94
C CYS A 88 2.11 17.22 19.27
N ARG A 89 1.00 17.73 19.82
CA ARG A 89 0.87 19.13 20.24
C ARG A 89 1.81 19.47 21.38
N GLU A 90 1.95 18.59 22.37
CA GLU A 90 2.85 18.79 23.49
C GLU A 90 4.31 18.73 23.03
N TRP A 91 4.67 17.79 22.15
CA TRP A 91 6.01 17.75 21.55
C TRP A 91 6.33 19.05 20.78
N LYS A 92 5.37 19.60 20.01
CA LYS A 92 5.56 20.90 19.32
C LYS A 92 5.85 22.05 20.30
N LYS A 93 5.33 22.00 21.53
CA LYS A 93 5.52 23.05 22.56
C LYS A 93 6.78 22.84 23.39
N SER A 94 6.93 21.67 23.99
CA SER A 94 7.94 21.39 25.02
C SER A 94 9.15 20.63 24.48
N ARG A 95 9.04 20.04 23.28
CA ARG A 95 10.02 19.08 22.72
C ARG A 95 10.38 17.95 23.69
N SER A 96 9.42 17.54 24.52
CA SER A 96 9.60 16.42 25.44
C SER A 96 9.90 15.13 24.68
N THR A 97 10.93 14.40 25.13
CA THR A 97 11.30 13.10 24.56
C THR A 97 10.27 12.01 24.87
N GLU A 98 9.57 12.11 26.00
CA GLU A 98 8.56 11.12 26.41
C GLU A 98 7.34 11.12 25.46
N THR A 99 6.79 12.31 25.17
CA THR A 99 5.63 12.43 24.26
C THR A 99 5.98 12.01 22.85
N GLN A 100 7.23 12.21 22.46
CA GLN A 100 7.77 11.77 21.19
C GLN A 100 7.91 10.25 21.10
N GLU A 101 8.46 9.62 22.12
CA GLU A 101 8.59 8.16 22.19
C GLU A 101 7.23 7.47 22.20
N ALA A 102 6.25 8.04 22.91
CA ALA A 102 4.87 7.58 22.91
C ALA A 102 4.25 7.62 21.50
N LEU A 103 4.40 8.74 20.79
CA LEU A 103 3.98 8.89 19.39
C LEU A 103 4.63 7.88 18.45
N GLN A 104 5.94 7.67 18.57
CA GLN A 104 6.63 6.70 17.74
C GLN A 104 6.18 5.27 18.03
N ARG A 105 5.92 4.95 19.30
CA ARG A 105 5.42 3.65 19.70
C ARG A 105 4.04 3.38 19.12
N SER A 106 3.12 4.34 19.17
CA SER A 106 1.78 4.19 18.60
C SER A 106 1.82 4.04 17.08
N GLU A 107 2.69 4.77 16.39
CA GLU A 107 2.85 4.65 14.94
C GLU A 107 3.46 3.32 14.51
N ARG A 108 4.50 2.85 15.21
CA ARG A 108 5.06 1.53 14.97
C ARG A 108 4.01 0.44 15.16
N LYS A 109 3.18 0.55 16.21
CA LYS A 109 2.07 -0.37 16.45
C LYS A 109 1.06 -0.35 15.29
N ARG A 110 0.63 0.83 14.85
CA ARG A 110 -0.32 0.99 13.74
C ARG A 110 0.20 0.39 12.43
N VAL A 111 1.47 0.64 12.09
CA VAL A 111 2.11 0.10 10.88
C VAL A 111 2.25 -1.43 10.96
N ALA A 112 2.52 -1.97 12.14
CA ALA A 112 2.55 -3.42 12.35
C ALA A 112 1.16 -4.03 12.17
N GLU A 113 0.11 -3.43 12.73
CA GLU A 113 -1.29 -3.89 12.57
C GLU A 113 -1.72 -3.88 11.10
N GLN A 114 -1.30 -2.89 10.30
CA GLN A 114 -1.59 -2.84 8.87
C GLN A 114 -0.94 -3.99 8.08
N LYS A 115 0.13 -4.61 8.61
CA LYS A 115 0.83 -5.73 7.99
C LYS A 115 0.30 -7.10 8.43
N ASN A 116 -0.60 -7.14 9.42
CA ASN A 116 -1.09 -8.40 10.01
C ASN A 116 -2.22 -9.07 9.20
N PHE A 117 -2.29 -8.84 7.89
CA PHE A 117 -3.28 -9.49 7.04
C PHE A 117 -2.63 -10.60 6.23
N ASP A 118 -3.08 -11.83 6.47
CA ASP A 118 -2.69 -12.97 5.64
C ASP A 118 -3.35 -12.82 4.26
N PRO A 119 -2.58 -12.74 3.16
CA PRO A 119 -3.15 -12.63 1.84
C PRO A 119 -3.94 -13.92 1.54
N VAL A 120 -5.26 -13.80 1.43
CA VAL A 120 -6.15 -14.91 1.00
C VAL A 120 -5.82 -15.34 -0.43
N TRP A 121 -5.31 -14.42 -1.24
CA TRP A 121 -4.95 -14.64 -2.65
C TRP A 121 -3.45 -14.48 -2.85
N GLU A 122 -2.83 -15.50 -3.44
CA GLU A 122 -1.46 -15.40 -3.94
C GLU A 122 -1.41 -14.46 -5.16
N LEU A 123 -0.34 -13.66 -5.24
CA LEU A 123 -0.11 -12.77 -6.38
C LEU A 123 0.14 -13.62 -7.63
N ARG A 124 -0.77 -13.59 -8.59
CA ARG A 124 -0.63 -14.35 -9.84
C ARG A 124 0.46 -13.73 -10.72
N CYS A 125 1.36 -14.55 -11.23
CA CYS A 125 2.36 -14.12 -12.21
C CYS A 125 1.82 -14.12 -13.64
N GLU A 126 0.90 -15.04 -13.95
CA GLU A 126 0.32 -15.21 -15.28
C GLU A 126 -1.19 -15.47 -15.18
N PRO A 127 -1.99 -15.02 -16.17
CA PRO A 127 -3.40 -15.36 -16.22
C PRO A 127 -3.59 -16.87 -16.39
N PRO A 128 -4.69 -17.46 -15.87
CA PRO A 128 -5.06 -18.85 -16.17
C PRO A 128 -5.12 -19.09 -17.68
N LYS A 129 -4.67 -20.25 -18.17
CA LYS A 129 -4.57 -20.52 -19.62
C LYS A 129 -5.91 -20.44 -20.36
N ASP A 130 -6.99 -20.68 -19.65
CA ASP A 130 -8.37 -20.74 -20.09
C ASP A 130 -9.16 -19.45 -19.83
N TRP A 131 -8.50 -18.36 -19.42
CA TRP A 131 -9.17 -17.09 -19.08
C TRP A 131 -10.02 -16.50 -20.22
N HIS A 132 -9.69 -16.82 -21.48
CA HIS A 132 -10.38 -16.34 -22.68
C HIS A 132 -11.54 -17.26 -23.11
N LEU A 133 -11.68 -18.44 -22.51
CA LEU A 133 -12.80 -19.31 -22.87
C LEU A 133 -14.11 -18.71 -22.34
N PRO A 134 -15.21 -18.77 -23.13
CA PRO A 134 -16.52 -18.38 -22.61
C PRO A 134 -16.82 -19.23 -21.38
N LEU A 135 -17.35 -18.60 -20.33
CA LEU A 135 -17.85 -19.33 -19.16
C LEU A 135 -18.84 -20.38 -19.67
N ASN A 136 -18.60 -21.66 -19.37
CA ASN A 136 -19.54 -22.72 -19.70
C ASN A 136 -20.87 -22.36 -19.02
N GLN A 137 -21.86 -21.94 -19.83
CA GLN A 137 -23.23 -21.87 -19.38
C GLN A 137 -23.72 -23.32 -19.37
N ASP A 138 -24.26 -23.75 -18.22
CA ASP A 138 -24.84 -25.07 -17.93
C ASP A 138 -23.83 -26.09 -17.35
N ASN A 139 -24.09 -26.76 -16.23
CA ASN A 139 -25.33 -27.48 -15.91
C ASN A 139 -25.63 -27.49 -14.40
N THR A 140 -26.60 -26.70 -13.96
CA THR A 140 -27.34 -27.03 -12.73
C THR A 140 -28.51 -27.94 -13.12
N GLN A 141 -28.22 -29.22 -13.32
CA GLN A 141 -29.21 -30.27 -13.08
C GLN A 141 -28.98 -30.79 -11.66
N ASP A 142 -29.37 -29.99 -10.67
CA ASP A 142 -29.44 -30.48 -9.30
C ASP A 142 -30.78 -31.23 -9.14
N SER A 143 -30.67 -32.54 -8.92
CA SER A 143 -31.78 -33.49 -8.63
C SER A 143 -32.24 -33.41 -7.19
#